data_AF-A0A1L9TBM0-F1
#
_entry.id   AF-A0A1L9TBM0-F1
#
_cell.length_a   1.000
_cell.length_b   1.000
_cell.length_c   1.000
_cell.angle_alpha   90.00
_cell.angle_beta   90.00
_cell.angle_gamma   90.00
#
_symmetry.space_group_name_H-M   'P 1'
#
loop_
_entity.id
_entity.type
_entity.pdbx_description
1 polymer ?
#
loop_
_entity_poly.entity_id
_entity_poly.type
_entity_poly.pdbx_seq_one_letter_code
_entity_poly.pdbx_strand_id
1 'polypeptide(L)'
;MLDEEHERLPQQPADHNVYTLGSVAGHNLVIASIPIPGNNPAATVVTQLRMTFPNIRFRLLVGIGGGVPVTTDNAMIRLGDIVVSKPTEVYSGFVQYDHGKACNGLFQRTGILPPPPAVLLQAAGFGCKESMLKGRLYYTEH
;
A
#
# COMPACT_ATOMS: atom_id res chain seq x y z
N MET A 1 6.08 -10.31 13.02
CA MET A 1 5.59 -10.61 14.38
C MET A 1 5.65 -9.32 15.17
N LEU A 2 4.70 -9.07 16.07
CA LEU A 2 4.72 -7.92 16.97
C LEU A 2 5.70 -8.20 18.13
N ASP A 3 6.37 -7.17 18.63
CA ASP A 3 7.23 -7.29 19.82
C ASP A 3 6.37 -7.33 21.08
N GLU A 4 5.29 -6.54 21.11
CA GLU A 4 4.29 -6.50 22.18
C GLU A 4 2.89 -6.42 21.56
N GLU A 5 1.92 -7.14 22.13
CA GLU A 5 0.50 -7.00 21.80
C GLU A 5 -0.19 -6.10 22.84
N HIS A 6 -1.01 -5.17 22.36
CA HIS A 6 -1.76 -4.26 23.22
C HIS A 6 -3.22 -4.71 23.34
N GLU A 7 -3.84 -4.34 24.46
CA GLU A 7 -5.28 -4.51 24.66
C GLU A 7 -6.12 -3.78 23.60
N ARG A 8 -7.31 -4.31 23.34
CA ARG A 8 -8.25 -3.70 22.39
C ARG A 8 -8.70 -2.33 22.90
N LEU A 9 -8.62 -1.33 22.01
CA LEU A 9 -9.14 0.01 22.27
C LEU A 9 -10.62 0.10 21.91
N PRO A 10 -11.36 1.06 22.51
CA PRO A 10 -12.76 1.31 22.14
C PRO A 10 -12.90 1.59 20.65
N GLN A 11 -13.84 0.89 20.02
CA GLN A 11 -14.15 1.00 18.60
C GLN A 11 -15.57 1.55 18.42
N GLN A 12 -15.76 2.37 17.38
CA GLN A 12 -17.10 2.89 17.08
C GLN A 12 -18.03 1.75 16.64
N PRO A 13 -19.32 1.74 17.02
CA PRO A 13 -20.26 0.69 16.60
C PRO A 13 -20.40 0.52 15.07
N ALA A 14 -20.10 1.57 14.30
CA ALA A 14 -20.15 1.56 12.84
C ALA A 14 -18.86 1.03 12.18
N ASP A 15 -17.78 0.89 12.95
CA ASP A 15 -16.54 0.27 12.49
C ASP A 15 -16.64 -1.24 12.70
N HIS A 16 -16.52 -2.00 11.61
CA HIS A 16 -16.65 -3.45 11.61
C HIS A 16 -15.30 -4.15 11.36
N ASN A 17 -14.21 -3.38 11.33
CA ASN A 17 -12.89 -3.95 11.14
C ASN A 17 -12.44 -4.70 12.38
N VAL A 18 -11.60 -5.70 12.16
CA VAL A 18 -10.89 -6.40 13.23
C VAL A 18 -9.47 -5.86 13.26
N TYR A 19 -9.07 -5.34 14.43
CA TYR A 19 -7.75 -4.79 14.65
C TYR A 19 -6.89 -5.66 15.57
N THR A 20 -5.62 -5.79 15.21
CA THR A 20 -4.56 -6.21 16.13
C THR A 20 -3.73 -4.98 16.48
N LEU A 21 -3.58 -4.70 17.76
CA LEU A 21 -2.80 -3.57 18.25
C LEU A 21 -1.52 -4.09 18.89
N GLY A 22 -0.43 -3.33 18.76
CA GLY A 22 0.83 -3.71 19.39
C GLY A 22 1.93 -2.72 19.11
N SER A 23 3.17 -3.16 19.31
CA SER A 23 4.35 -2.39 18.99
C SER A 23 5.43 -3.22 18.29
N VAL A 24 6.25 -2.56 17.48
CA VAL A 24 7.50 -3.10 16.93
C VAL A 24 8.57 -2.02 16.99
N ALA A 25 9.75 -2.34 17.53
CA ALA A 25 10.89 -1.43 17.63
C ALA A 25 10.53 -0.06 18.26
N GLY A 26 9.65 -0.05 19.26
CA GLY A 26 9.19 1.17 19.95
C GLY A 26 8.14 1.99 19.17
N HIS A 27 7.62 1.49 18.05
CA HIS A 27 6.53 2.11 17.30
C HIS A 27 5.21 1.40 17.55
N ASN A 28 4.17 2.16 17.94
CA ASN A 28 2.81 1.65 18.06
C ASN A 28 2.21 1.37 16.68
N LEU A 29 1.58 0.21 16.54
CA LEU A 29 0.99 -0.30 15.31
C LEU A 29 -0.47 -0.66 15.53
N VAL A 30 -1.27 -0.43 14.48
CA VAL A 30 -2.62 -0.97 14.32
C VAL A 30 -2.64 -1.72 13.01
N ILE A 31 -2.92 -3.01 13.07
CA ILE A 31 -3.00 -3.89 11.90
C ILE A 31 -4.48 -4.20 11.67
N ALA A 32 -4.94 -3.97 10.44
CA ALA A 32 -6.28 -4.34 9.99
C ALA A 32 -6.17 -5.31 8.81
N SER A 33 -7.02 -6.34 8.80
CA SER A 33 -7.14 -7.24 7.66
C SER A 33 -8.23 -6.76 6.71
N ILE A 34 -7.96 -6.82 5.41
CA ILE A 34 -8.95 -6.52 4.39
C ILE A 34 -9.63 -7.85 4.00
N PRO A 35 -10.95 -8.01 4.24
CA PRO A 35 -11.60 -9.31 4.13
C PRO A 35 -11.68 -9.82 2.68
N ILE A 36 -11.74 -8.89 1.72
CA ILE A 36 -11.87 -9.20 0.29
C ILE A 36 -10.86 -8.35 -0.48
N PRO A 37 -10.11 -8.94 -1.44
CA PRO A 37 -9.23 -8.20 -2.35
C PRO A 37 -9.96 -7.05 -3.06
N GLY A 38 -9.29 -5.90 -3.22
CA GLY A 38 -9.78 -4.80 -4.08
C GLY A 38 -9.65 -3.43 -3.44
N ASN A 39 -9.70 -2.39 -4.30
CA ASN A 39 -9.52 -1.00 -3.88
C ASN A 39 -10.66 -0.49 -2.99
N ASN A 40 -11.92 -0.87 -3.29
CA ASN A 40 -13.08 -0.43 -2.52
C ASN A 40 -13.11 -1.03 -1.11
N PRO A 41 -12.95 -2.35 -0.91
CA PRO A 41 -12.79 -2.93 0.44
C PRO A 41 -11.62 -2.29 1.21
N ALA A 42 -10.47 -2.11 0.57
CA ALA A 42 -9.30 -1.48 1.19
C ALA A 42 -9.58 -0.03 1.64
N ALA A 43 -10.25 0.75 0.79
CA ALA A 43 -10.61 2.13 1.10
C ALA A 43 -11.58 2.22 2.28
N THR A 44 -12.55 1.31 2.39
CA THR A 44 -13.49 1.23 3.51
C THR A 44 -12.76 0.95 4.82
N VAL A 45 -11.89 -0.07 4.85
CA VAL A 45 -11.09 -0.43 6.03
C VAL A 45 -10.23 0.76 6.46
N VAL A 46 -9.48 1.37 5.53
CA VAL A 46 -8.59 2.51 5.83
C VAL A 46 -9.38 3.73 6.31
N THR A 47 -10.58 3.96 5.78
CA THR A 47 -11.44 5.09 6.19
C THR A 47 -11.88 4.92 7.64
N GLN A 48 -12.38 3.74 8.00
CA GLN A 48 -12.79 3.42 9.37
C GLN A 48 -11.60 3.41 10.34
N LEU A 49 -10.46 2.81 9.95
CA LEU A 49 -9.21 2.83 10.73
C LEU A 49 -8.77 4.26 11.05
N ARG A 50 -8.89 5.19 10.08
CA ARG A 50 -8.56 6.61 10.29
C ARG A 50 -9.54 7.31 11.24
N MET A 51 -10.82 6.93 11.24
CA MET A 51 -11.82 7.48 12.16
C MET A 51 -11.64 6.94 13.58
N THR A 52 -11.32 5.66 13.73
CA THR A 52 -11.13 5.00 15.03
C THR A 52 -9.80 5.38 15.68
N PHE A 53 -8.73 5.55 14.90
CA PHE A 53 -7.39 5.85 15.39
C PHE A 53 -6.85 7.17 14.80
N PRO A 54 -7.27 8.33 15.32
CA PRO A 54 -6.92 9.63 14.74
C PRO A 54 -5.42 9.98 14.80
N ASN A 55 -4.68 9.34 15.71
CA ASN A 55 -3.25 9.60 15.94
C ASN A 55 -2.31 8.79 15.02
N ILE A 56 -2.85 8.04 14.06
CA ILE A 56 -2.03 7.29 13.09
C ILE A 56 -1.29 8.26 12.15
N ARG A 57 0.04 8.24 12.21
CA ARG A 57 0.93 9.11 11.42
C ARG A 57 1.17 8.60 10.00
N PHE A 58 1.34 7.28 9.85
CA PHE A 58 1.65 6.64 8.59
C PHE A 58 0.74 5.42 8.39
N ARG A 59 0.40 5.14 7.13
CA ARG A 59 -0.43 4.02 6.73
C ARG A 59 0.30 3.25 5.64
N LEU A 60 0.52 1.97 5.87
CA LEU A 60 1.20 1.07 4.95
C LEU A 60 0.18 0.03 4.47
N LEU A 61 0.00 -0.08 3.16
CA LEU A 61 -0.76 -1.17 2.56
C LEU A 61 0.24 -2.25 2.15
N VAL A 62 0.09 -3.44 2.72
CA VAL A 62 0.97 -4.59 2.46
C VAL A 62 0.12 -5.70 1.85
N GLY A 63 0.59 -6.26 0.74
CA GLY A 63 -0.07 -7.35 0.05
C GLY A 63 0.91 -8.03 -0.89
N ILE A 64 0.51 -9.20 -1.38
CA ILE A 64 1.21 -9.89 -2.45
C ILE A 64 0.76 -9.35 -3.80
N GLY A 65 1.66 -9.37 -4.78
CA GLY A 65 1.36 -8.99 -6.15
C GLY A 65 2.08 -9.90 -7.14
N GLY A 66 1.51 -10.02 -8.34
CA GLY A 66 2.18 -10.69 -9.45
C GLY A 66 3.29 -9.81 -10.04
N GLY A 67 4.48 -10.37 -10.23
CA GLY A 67 5.56 -9.72 -10.96
C GLY A 67 5.54 -10.11 -12.43
N VAL A 68 5.68 -9.14 -13.33
CA VAL A 68 6.02 -9.42 -14.74
C VAL A 68 7.54 -9.35 -14.83
N PRO A 69 8.23 -10.44 -15.22
CA PRO A 69 9.68 -10.43 -15.38
C PRO A 69 10.05 -9.39 -16.45
N VAL A 70 10.63 -8.29 -16.01
CA VAL A 70 11.20 -7.26 -16.88
C VAL A 70 12.66 -7.10 -16.49
N THR A 71 13.53 -7.02 -17.50
CA THR A 71 14.91 -6.60 -17.28
C THR A 71 14.88 -5.13 -16.91
N THR A 72 15.10 -4.81 -15.63
CA THR A 72 15.36 -3.44 -15.21
C THR A 72 16.87 -3.19 -15.19
N ASP A 73 17.28 -1.93 -15.20
CA ASP A 73 18.69 -1.52 -15.09
C ASP A 73 19.38 -2.09 -13.83
N ASN A 74 18.59 -2.50 -12.82
CA ASN A 74 19.07 -2.90 -11.50
C ASN A 74 18.92 -4.40 -11.16
N ALA A 75 18.29 -5.20 -12.04
CA ALA A 75 18.16 -6.69 -12.05
C ALA A 75 16.76 -7.14 -12.49
N MET A 76 16.60 -8.46 -12.64
CA MET A 76 15.31 -9.12 -12.85
C MET A 76 14.62 -9.36 -11.50
N ILE A 77 13.34 -8.98 -11.40
CA ILE A 77 12.47 -9.27 -10.25
C ILE A 77 12.22 -10.78 -10.16
N ARG A 78 12.35 -11.33 -8.95
CA ARG A 78 12.17 -12.74 -8.64
C ARG A 78 11.09 -12.93 -7.57
N LEU A 79 10.54 -14.14 -7.52
CA LEU A 79 9.64 -14.52 -6.44
C LEU A 79 10.36 -14.39 -5.09
N GLY A 80 9.71 -13.72 -4.14
CA GLY A 80 10.28 -13.42 -2.82
C GLY A 80 10.92 -12.03 -2.72
N ASP A 81 11.07 -11.30 -3.83
CA ASP A 81 11.51 -9.91 -3.78
C ASP A 81 10.41 -9.03 -3.14
N ILE A 82 10.84 -8.13 -2.25
CA ILE A 82 10.00 -7.06 -1.72
C ILE A 82 10.22 -5.85 -2.61
N VAL A 83 9.12 -5.30 -3.15
CA VAL A 83 9.18 -4.11 -3.98
C VAL A 83 8.53 -2.93 -3.28
N VAL A 84 9.26 -1.81 -3.23
CA VAL A 84 8.77 -0.55 -2.70
C VAL A 84 8.56 0.45 -3.83
N SER A 85 7.36 1.02 -3.87
CA SER A 85 7.02 2.11 -4.80
C SER A 85 7.86 3.35 -4.50
N LYS A 86 8.58 3.86 -5.51
CA LYS A 86 9.38 5.09 -5.43
C LYS A 86 8.84 6.11 -6.44
N PRO A 87 8.49 7.34 -6.02
CA PRO A 87 8.09 8.37 -6.95
C PRO A 87 9.25 8.78 -7.87
N THR A 88 8.92 9.06 -9.13
CA THR A 88 9.77 9.69 -10.14
C THR A 88 9.13 11.03 -10.54
N GLU A 89 9.80 11.82 -11.37
CA GLU A 89 9.29 13.13 -11.81
C GLU A 89 7.90 13.05 -12.46
N VAL A 90 7.58 11.93 -13.12
CA VAL A 90 6.32 11.75 -13.86
C VAL A 90 5.33 10.82 -13.13
N TYR A 91 5.79 10.02 -12.17
CA TYR A 91 4.96 9.02 -11.49
C TYR A 91 5.10 9.10 -9.98
N SER A 92 3.99 9.01 -9.25
CA SER A 92 4.00 8.98 -7.78
C SER A 92 4.51 7.67 -7.16
N GLY A 93 5.10 6.80 -7.99
CA GLY A 93 5.56 5.45 -7.62
C GLY A 93 4.49 4.37 -7.75
N PHE A 94 3.21 4.76 -7.81
CA PHE A 94 2.09 3.86 -8.05
C PHE A 94 1.30 4.30 -9.28
N VAL A 95 0.92 3.33 -10.12
CA VAL A 95 0.13 3.57 -11.33
C VAL A 95 -1.12 2.70 -11.28
N GLN A 96 -2.28 3.35 -11.12
CA GLN A 96 -3.57 2.71 -11.29
C GLN A 96 -3.94 2.71 -12.78
N TYR A 97 -3.83 1.55 -13.43
CA TYR A 97 -4.03 1.41 -14.88
C TYR A 97 -5.51 1.36 -15.28
N ASP A 98 -6.38 0.91 -14.38
CA ASP A 98 -7.84 0.84 -14.50
C ASP A 98 -8.52 2.20 -14.31
N HIS A 99 -7.78 3.23 -13.89
CA HIS A 99 -8.32 4.57 -13.64
C HIS A 99 -7.95 5.57 -14.73
N GLY A 100 -8.88 5.80 -15.65
CA GLY A 100 -8.72 6.74 -16.74
C GLY A 100 -10.06 7.11 -17.37
N LYS A 101 -10.02 8.11 -18.24
CA LYS A 101 -11.16 8.60 -19.01
C LYS A 101 -10.95 8.22 -20.47
N ALA A 102 -12.04 7.83 -21.14
CA ALA A 102 -12.04 7.72 -22.58
C ALA A 102 -12.12 9.14 -23.18
N CYS A 103 -11.04 9.59 -23.82
CA CYS A 103 -10.97 10.85 -24.55
C CYS A 103 -10.79 10.52 -26.03
N ASN A 104 -11.75 10.90 -26.89
CA ASN A 104 -11.70 10.68 -28.34
C ASN A 104 -11.46 9.20 -28.74
N GLY A 105 -12.06 8.25 -28.01
CA GLY A 105 -11.89 6.82 -28.25
C GLY A 105 -10.58 6.21 -27.74
N LEU A 106 -9.71 7.02 -27.11
CA LEU A 106 -8.46 6.57 -26.49
C LEU A 106 -8.59 6.62 -24.97
N PHE A 107 -8.11 5.59 -24.28
CA PHE A 107 -8.04 5.59 -22.82
C PHE A 107 -6.90 6.49 -22.36
N GLN A 108 -7.25 7.59 -21.70
CA GLN A 108 -6.32 8.50 -21.05
C GLN A 108 -6.36 8.28 -19.54
N ARG A 109 -5.25 7.81 -18.97
CA ARG A 109 -5.13 7.68 -17.51
C ARG A 109 -5.32 9.04 -16.85
N THR A 110 -6.10 9.08 -15.77
CA THR A 110 -6.35 10.31 -15.01
C THR A 110 -5.92 10.14 -13.56
N GLY A 111 -5.18 11.12 -13.02
CA GLY A 111 -4.82 11.20 -11.61
C GLY A 111 -3.39 10.75 -11.28
N ILE A 112 -2.77 11.49 -10.36
CA ILE A 112 -1.48 11.20 -9.74
C ILE A 112 -1.75 11.14 -8.24
N LEU A 113 -1.33 10.06 -7.57
CA LEU A 113 -1.41 9.97 -6.11
C LEU A 113 -0.32 10.86 -5.50
N PRO A 114 -0.52 11.47 -4.32
CA PRO A 114 0.58 12.16 -3.66
C PRO A 114 1.72 11.17 -3.36
N PRO A 115 2.98 11.59 -3.51
CA PRO A 115 4.12 10.73 -3.19
C PRO A 115 4.15 10.40 -1.69
N PRO A 116 4.76 9.26 -1.28
CA PRO A 116 4.95 8.94 0.12
C PRO A 116 5.76 10.03 0.86
N PRO A 117 5.50 10.27 2.15
CA PRO A 117 6.32 11.16 2.97
C PRO A 117 7.82 10.80 2.94
N ALA A 118 8.68 11.81 2.92
CA ALA A 118 10.14 11.63 2.78
C ALA A 118 10.75 10.67 3.83
N VAL A 119 10.23 10.67 5.05
CA VAL A 119 10.67 9.75 6.11
C VAL A 119 10.48 8.27 5.73
N LEU A 120 9.39 7.92 5.05
CA LEU A 120 9.15 6.55 4.58
C LEU A 120 10.06 6.20 3.40
N LEU A 121 10.31 7.17 2.51
CA LEU A 121 11.24 6.97 1.38
C LEU A 121 12.67 6.75 1.86
N GLN A 122 13.13 7.51 2.85
CA GLN A 122 14.45 7.33 3.45
C GLN A 122 14.54 5.97 4.16
N ALA A 123 13.53 5.59 4.95
CA ALA A 123 13.51 4.29 5.61
C ALA A 123 13.56 3.12 4.63
N ALA A 124 12.85 3.20 3.51
CA ALA A 124 12.87 2.16 2.47
C ALA A 124 14.23 2.06 1.75
N GLY A 125 14.92 3.18 1.57
CA GLY A 125 16.23 3.23 0.90
C GLY A 125 17.36 2.53 1.67
N PHE A 126 17.24 2.38 2.99
CA PHE A 126 18.26 1.71 3.81
C PHE A 126 18.26 0.17 3.70
N GLY A 127 17.27 -0.45 3.04
CA GLY A 127 17.15 -1.92 3.01
C GLY A 127 16.61 -2.55 1.73
N CYS A 128 16.17 -1.77 0.73
CA CYS A 128 15.58 -2.32 -0.49
C CYS A 128 16.52 -2.23 -1.69
N LYS A 129 16.66 -3.33 -2.45
CA LYS A 129 17.20 -3.25 -3.82
C LYS A 129 16.22 -2.44 -4.66
N GLU A 130 16.74 -1.47 -5.41
CA GLU A 130 15.92 -0.59 -6.24
C GLU A 130 15.40 -1.35 -7.46
N SER A 131 14.11 -1.67 -7.50
CA SER A 131 13.46 -2.17 -8.72
C SER A 131 12.19 -1.39 -9.00
N MET A 132 12.18 -0.64 -10.10
CA MET A 132 10.98 0.05 -10.56
C MET A 132 10.06 -0.97 -11.24
N LEU A 133 9.00 -1.39 -10.53
CA LEU A 133 7.94 -2.17 -11.16
C LEU A 133 7.11 -1.24 -12.08
N LYS A 134 7.34 -1.34 -13.39
CA LYS A 134 6.26 -1.15 -14.38
C LYS A 134 5.43 -2.45 -14.41
N GLY A 135 4.89 -2.84 -13.26
CA GLY A 135 4.18 -4.12 -13.09
C GLY A 135 2.68 -3.93 -12.98
N ARG A 136 1.91 -4.82 -13.61
CA ARG A 136 0.47 -4.95 -13.37
C ARG A 136 0.26 -5.43 -11.92
N LEU A 137 -0.38 -4.61 -11.09
CA LEU A 137 -1.17 -5.17 -10.00
C LEU A 137 -2.44 -5.74 -10.63
N TYR A 138 -2.38 -7.02 -10.98
CA TYR A 138 -3.61 -7.77 -11.20
C TYR A 138 -4.24 -7.99 -9.83
N TYR A 139 -5.25 -7.19 -9.49
CA TYR A 139 -6.35 -7.72 -8.69
C TYR A 139 -7.23 -8.48 -9.67
N THR A 140 -7.00 -9.78 -9.82
CA THR A 140 -8.03 -10.66 -10.39
C THR A 140 -9.14 -10.75 -9.36
N GLU A 141 -10.26 -10.07 -9.65
CA GLU A 141 -11.55 -10.49 -9.13
C GLU A 141 -11.78 -11.91 -9.69
N HIS A 142 -11.85 -12.90 -8.80
CA HIS A 142 -12.53 -14.16 -9.09
C HIS A 142 -13.93 -14.07 -8.53
#